data_AF-D2JTF8-F1
#
_entry.id   AF-D2JTF8-F1
#
_cell.length_a   1.000
_cell.length_b   1.000
_cell.length_c   1.000
_cell.angle_alpha   90.00
_cell.angle_beta   90.00
_cell.angle_gamma   90.00
#
_symmetry.space_group_name_H-M   'P 1'
#
loop_
_entity.id
_entity.type
_entity.pdbx_description
1 polymer ?
#
loop_
_entity_poly.entity_id
_entity_poly.type
_entity_poly.pdbx_seq_one_letter_code
_entity_poly.pdbx_strand_id
1 'polypeptide(L)'
;EYDVITVTLEVAGHTFVLKENVTTVLGFKSIRQGESITEMQQPFSEGDEVKISKTNIREHETTPPEYFNEGSLLKAMENPQNFIQLKDKKYAQTLKQTGGIGTVATRADIIDKLFNMNAIESRDGKIKVTSKGKQILELAP
;
A
#
# COMPACT_ATOMS: atom_id res chain seq x y z
N GLU A 1 -20.81 -1.11 -5.73
CA GLU A 1 -20.99 -2.35 -4.95
C GLU A 1 -20.26 -3.47 -5.65
N TYR A 2 -19.75 -4.41 -4.87
CA TYR A 2 -19.07 -5.59 -5.40
C TYR A 2 -19.39 -6.78 -4.50
N ASP A 3 -19.51 -7.95 -5.12
CA ASP A 3 -19.60 -9.23 -4.43
C ASP A 3 -18.22 -9.87 -4.42
N VAL A 4 -17.82 -10.38 -3.26
CA VAL A 4 -16.55 -11.12 -3.09
C VAL A 4 -16.88 -12.60 -3.02
N ILE A 5 -16.43 -13.35 -4.02
CA ILE A 5 -16.59 -14.79 -4.08
C ILE A 5 -15.27 -15.41 -3.67
N THR A 6 -15.30 -16.26 -2.65
CA THR A 6 -14.13 -17.00 -2.17
C THR A 6 -14.41 -18.48 -2.31
N VAL A 7 -13.69 -19.14 -3.21
CA VAL A 7 -13.76 -20.59 -3.39
C VAL A 7 -12.55 -21.21 -2.72
N THR A 8 -12.80 -22.13 -1.79
CA THR A 8 -11.75 -22.87 -1.08
C THR A 8 -11.75 -24.30 -1.59
N LEU A 9 -10.60 -24.77 -2.05
CA LEU A 9 -10.40 -26.09 -2.63
C LEU A 9 -9.39 -26.86 -1.78
N GLU A 10 -9.70 -28.12 -1.49
CA GLU A 10 -8.76 -29.04 -0.86
C GLU A 10 -8.18 -29.97 -1.92
N VAL A 11 -6.86 -29.95 -2.08
CA VAL A 11 -6.14 -30.76 -3.06
C VAL A 11 -5.00 -31.46 -2.35
N ALA A 12 -5.05 -32.79 -2.29
CA ALA A 12 -4.01 -33.62 -1.66
C ALA A 12 -3.63 -33.16 -0.24
N GLY A 13 -4.61 -32.70 0.55
CA GLY A 13 -4.40 -32.20 1.92
C GLY A 13 -3.90 -30.75 2.02
N HIS A 14 -3.79 -30.04 0.92
CA HIS A 14 -3.44 -28.61 0.87
C HIS A 14 -4.63 -27.75 0.49
N THR A 15 -4.75 -26.58 1.11
CA THR A 15 -5.81 -25.62 0.85
C THR A 15 -5.39 -24.61 -0.21
N PHE A 16 -6.19 -24.49 -1.27
CA PHE A 16 -6.05 -23.48 -2.31
C PHE A 16 -7.25 -22.53 -2.25
N VAL A 17 -7.01 -21.25 -2.45
CA VAL A 17 -8.06 -20.22 -2.36
C VAL A 17 -8.10 -19.41 -3.65
N LEU A 18 -9.26 -19.39 -4.29
CA LEU A 18 -9.58 -18.48 -5.37
C LEU A 18 -10.46 -17.37 -4.81
N LYS A 19 -10.04 -16.11 -5.00
CA LYS A 19 -10.83 -14.92 -4.65
C LYS A 19 -11.16 -14.16 -5.92
N GLU A 20 -12.44 -13.96 -6.17
CA GLU A 20 -12.96 -13.20 -7.30
C GLU A 20 -13.82 -12.04 -6.78
N ASN A 21 -13.59 -10.84 -7.31
CA ASN A 21 -14.36 -9.65 -6.99
C ASN A 21 -15.23 -9.28 -8.20
N VAL A 22 -16.55 -9.42 -8.04
CA VAL A 22 -17.54 -9.17 -9.10
C VAL A 22 -18.19 -7.80 -8.85
N THR A 23 -17.93 -6.83 -9.72
CA THR A 23 -18.47 -5.47 -9.59
C THR A 23 -19.91 -5.46 -10.09
N THR A 24 -20.87 -5.48 -9.19
CA THR A 24 -22.32 -5.47 -9.49
C THR A 24 -22.82 -4.08 -9.87
N VAL A 25 -22.41 -3.07 -9.10
CA VAL A 25 -22.82 -1.68 -9.31
C VAL A 25 -21.60 -0.78 -9.36
N LEU A 26 -21.38 -0.12 -10.50
CA LEU A 26 -20.25 0.80 -10.70
C LEU A 26 -20.28 2.01 -9.74
N GLY A 27 -21.46 2.60 -9.51
CA GLY A 27 -21.59 3.82 -8.70
C GLY A 27 -20.70 4.94 -9.23
N PHE A 28 -19.95 5.62 -8.34
CA PHE A 28 -19.01 6.69 -8.72
C PHE A 28 -17.89 6.26 -9.69
N LYS A 29 -17.61 4.96 -9.82
CA LYS A 29 -16.62 4.44 -10.76
C LYS A 29 -17.00 4.65 -12.22
N SER A 30 -18.29 4.90 -12.52
CA SER A 30 -18.77 5.19 -13.88
C SER A 30 -18.12 6.43 -14.50
N ILE A 31 -17.54 7.32 -13.68
CA ILE A 31 -16.86 8.54 -14.10
C ILE A 31 -15.46 8.23 -14.67
N ARG A 32 -14.86 7.09 -14.30
CA ARG A 32 -13.53 6.71 -14.77
C ARG A 32 -13.64 5.88 -16.05
N GLN A 33 -12.86 6.24 -17.06
CA GLN A 33 -12.81 5.48 -18.32
C GLN A 33 -12.14 4.12 -18.09
N GLY A 34 -12.77 3.05 -18.56
CA GLY A 34 -12.24 1.67 -18.49
C GLY A 34 -12.78 0.80 -17.36
N GLU A 35 -13.64 1.33 -16.47
CA GLU A 35 -14.34 0.53 -15.46
C GLU A 35 -15.68 0.04 -16.02
N SER A 36 -15.90 -1.27 -15.96
CA SER A 36 -17.16 -1.90 -16.35
C SER A 36 -17.67 -2.81 -15.24
N ILE A 37 -18.95 -3.15 -15.31
CA ILE A 37 -19.51 -4.26 -14.54
C ILE A 37 -18.73 -5.51 -14.94
N THR A 38 -18.31 -6.30 -13.94
CA THR A 38 -17.65 -7.58 -14.18
C THR A 38 -18.63 -8.69 -13.88
N GLU A 39 -18.62 -9.74 -14.71
CA GLU A 39 -19.38 -10.96 -14.47
C GLU A 39 -18.46 -12.02 -13.86
N MET A 40 -19.05 -12.94 -13.09
CA MET A 40 -18.33 -14.06 -12.51
C MET A 40 -17.78 -14.96 -13.62
N GLN A 41 -16.47 -15.17 -13.64
CA GLN A 41 -15.81 -15.93 -14.70
C GLN A 41 -16.04 -17.43 -14.59
N GLN A 42 -16.23 -17.96 -13.38
CA GLN A 42 -16.42 -19.40 -13.15
C GLN A 42 -17.45 -19.68 -12.06
N PRO A 43 -18.66 -20.17 -12.40
CA PRO A 43 -19.61 -20.65 -11.40
C PRO A 43 -19.11 -21.96 -10.81
N PHE A 44 -18.70 -21.92 -9.54
CA PHE A 44 -18.47 -23.09 -8.71
C PHE A 44 -19.66 -23.30 -7.78
N SER A 45 -20.08 -24.54 -7.59
CA SER A 45 -21.05 -24.93 -6.58
C SER A 45 -20.35 -25.65 -5.42
N GLU A 46 -20.91 -25.54 -4.23
CA GLU A 46 -20.41 -26.31 -3.08
C GLU A 46 -20.52 -27.81 -3.36
N GLY A 47 -19.43 -28.55 -3.16
CA GLY A 47 -19.36 -29.99 -3.43
C GLY A 47 -18.92 -30.37 -4.84
N ASP A 48 -18.60 -29.40 -5.71
CA ASP A 48 -18.08 -29.69 -7.04
C ASP A 48 -16.71 -30.40 -6.98
N GLU A 49 -16.57 -31.51 -7.71
CA GLU A 49 -15.28 -32.16 -7.95
C GLU A 49 -14.63 -31.60 -9.21
N VAL A 50 -13.47 -30.97 -9.05
CA VAL A 50 -12.70 -30.38 -10.15
C VAL A 50 -11.45 -31.20 -10.48
N LYS A 51 -11.22 -31.44 -11.77
CA LYS A 51 -9.99 -32.09 -12.26
C LYS A 51 -8.87 -31.06 -12.42
N ILE A 52 -7.69 -31.41 -11.91
CA ILE A 52 -6.50 -30.55 -12.01
C ILE A 52 -5.88 -30.72 -13.39
N SER A 53 -5.94 -29.67 -14.21
CA SER A 53 -5.36 -29.69 -15.56
C SER A 53 -3.86 -29.42 -15.59
N LYS A 54 -3.36 -28.57 -14.68
CA LYS A 54 -1.94 -28.16 -14.62
C LYS A 54 -1.58 -27.70 -13.21
N THR A 55 -0.36 -28.02 -12.79
CA THR A 55 0.26 -27.46 -11.58
C THR A 55 1.45 -26.59 -11.97
N ASN A 56 1.74 -25.57 -11.18
CA ASN A 56 2.88 -24.67 -11.40
C ASN A 56 3.45 -24.25 -10.03
N ILE A 57 4.76 -24.40 -9.87
CA ILE A 57 5.48 -23.91 -8.70
C ILE A 57 6.03 -22.53 -9.07
N ARG A 58 5.70 -21.53 -8.24
CA ARG A 58 6.21 -20.17 -8.39
C ARG A 58 7.22 -19.88 -7.30
N GLU A 59 8.46 -19.65 -7.69
CA GLU A 59 9.49 -19.17 -6.80
C GLU A 59 9.38 -17.64 -6.67
N HIS A 60 9.51 -17.14 -5.44
CA HIS A 60 9.41 -15.73 -5.12
C HIS A 60 10.51 -15.35 -4.13
N GLU A 61 11.02 -14.14 -4.28
CA GLU A 61 11.97 -13.53 -3.36
C GLU A 61 11.38 -12.26 -2.75
N THR A 62 11.81 -11.94 -1.52
CA THR A 62 11.43 -10.68 -0.88
C THR A 62 12.19 -9.52 -1.51
N THR A 63 11.50 -8.43 -1.81
CA THR A 63 12.12 -7.18 -2.23
C THR A 63 12.29 -6.23 -1.03
N PRO A 64 13.32 -5.37 -1.03
CA PRO A 64 13.44 -4.33 -0.02
C PRO A 64 12.26 -3.35 -0.12
N PRO A 65 11.94 -2.64 0.98
CA PRO A 65 10.92 -1.60 0.94
C PRO A 65 11.22 -0.56 -0.14
N GLU A 66 10.19 -0.15 -0.87
CA GLU A 66 10.31 0.91 -1.86
C GLU A 66 10.64 2.25 -1.19
N TYR A 67 11.49 3.04 -1.86
CA TYR A 67 11.72 4.42 -1.46
C TYR A 67 10.43 5.23 -1.59
N PHE A 68 10.28 6.25 -0.76
CA PHE A 68 9.18 7.18 -0.93
C PHE A 68 9.31 7.97 -2.23
N ASN A 69 8.20 8.21 -2.92
CA ASN A 69 7.99 9.39 -3.75
C ASN A 69 7.25 10.47 -2.95
N GLU A 70 7.05 11.65 -3.54
CA GLU A 70 6.38 12.79 -2.88
C GLU A 70 4.99 12.44 -2.33
N GLY A 71 4.14 11.79 -3.12
CA GLY A 71 2.79 11.40 -2.69
C GLY A 71 2.79 10.37 -1.55
N SER A 72 3.72 9.41 -1.59
CA SER A 72 3.87 8.43 -0.51
C SER A 72 4.49 9.03 0.75
N LEU A 73 5.39 10.02 0.62
CA LEU A 73 5.95 10.76 1.75
C LEU A 73 4.88 11.63 2.41
N LEU A 74 4.04 12.32 1.63
CA LEU A 74 2.90 13.07 2.15
C LEU A 74 1.94 12.18 2.95
N LYS A 75 1.62 10.99 2.44
CA LYS A 75 0.81 10.00 3.16
C LYS A 75 1.50 9.49 4.43
N ALA A 76 2.82 9.32 4.39
CA ALA A 76 3.60 8.93 5.58
C ALA A 76 3.60 10.04 6.64
N MET A 77 3.66 11.32 6.24
CA MET A 77 3.54 12.46 7.15
C MET A 77 2.14 12.57 7.76
N GLU A 78 1.09 12.21 7.02
CA GLU A 78 -0.29 12.14 7.54
C GLU A 78 -0.49 10.98 8.52
N ASN A 79 0.15 9.84 8.26
CA ASN A 79 0.02 8.61 9.04
C ASN A 79 1.39 8.08 9.54
N PRO A 80 2.12 8.88 10.34
CA PRO A 80 3.49 8.57 10.76
C PRO A 80 3.60 7.30 11.61
N GLN A 81 2.53 6.91 12.30
CA GLN A 81 2.47 5.71 13.14
C GLN A 81 2.72 4.39 12.38
N ASN A 82 2.52 4.39 11.05
CA ASN A 82 2.80 3.21 10.23
C ASN A 82 4.30 3.03 9.93
N PHE A 83 5.11 4.06 10.18
CA PHE A 83 6.52 4.13 9.82
C PHE A 83 7.44 4.38 11.02
N ILE A 84 6.91 4.88 12.13
CA ILE A 84 7.68 5.19 13.35
C ILE A 84 7.21 4.29 14.49
N GLN A 85 8.15 3.61 15.13
CA GLN A 85 7.89 2.83 16.34
C GLN A 85 7.87 3.73 17.56
N LEU A 86 6.68 4.07 18.03
CA LEU A 86 6.48 4.80 19.28
C LEU A 86 6.28 3.81 20.42
N LYS A 87 7.14 3.87 21.44
CA LYS A 87 7.04 2.98 22.62
C LYS A 87 5.80 3.27 23.47
N ASP A 88 5.33 4.51 23.50
CA ASP A 88 4.18 4.94 24.29
C ASP A 88 2.92 5.10 23.41
N LYS A 89 1.87 4.36 23.77
CA LYS A 89 0.57 4.39 23.10
C LYS A 89 -0.09 5.77 23.15
N LYS A 90 0.17 6.57 24.19
CA LYS A 90 -0.38 7.93 24.31
C LYS A 90 0.15 8.83 23.20
N TYR A 91 1.45 8.81 22.92
CA TYR A 91 2.04 9.61 21.83
C TYR A 91 1.53 9.18 20.45
N ALA A 92 1.39 7.87 20.23
CA ALA A 92 0.81 7.36 18.98
C ALA A 92 -0.63 7.83 18.77
N GLN A 93 -1.45 7.84 19.84
CA GLN A 93 -2.81 8.38 19.78
C GLN A 93 -2.84 9.88 19.53
N THR A 94 -1.99 10.66 20.22
CA THR A 94 -1.90 12.11 20.01
C THR A 94 -1.52 12.43 18.57
N LEU A 95 -0.49 11.80 18.02
CA LEU A 95 -0.09 11.98 16.61
C LEU A 95 -1.24 11.67 15.65
N LYS A 96 -2.01 10.62 15.89
CA LYS A 96 -3.17 10.30 15.06
C LYS A 96 -4.26 11.37 15.17
N GLN A 97 -4.54 11.86 16.37
CA GLN A 97 -5.57 12.89 16.61
C GLN A 97 -5.20 14.26 16.03
N THR A 98 -3.91 14.61 16.03
CA THR A 98 -3.42 15.87 15.46
C THR A 98 -3.25 15.83 13.94
N GLY A 99 -3.54 14.68 13.31
CA GLY A 99 -3.39 14.50 11.86
C GLY A 99 -1.95 14.26 11.41
N GLY A 100 -1.09 13.72 12.27
CA GLY A 100 0.28 13.33 11.94
C GLY A 100 1.32 14.44 12.13
N ILE A 101 2.35 14.44 11.28
CA ILE A 101 3.44 15.41 11.26
C ILE A 101 3.10 16.53 10.28
N GLY A 102 2.96 17.75 10.81
CA GLY A 102 2.50 18.90 10.05
C GLY A 102 1.02 18.83 9.67
N THR A 103 0.47 19.91 9.12
CA THR A 103 -0.92 19.98 8.66
C THR A 103 -0.99 19.95 7.14
N VAL A 104 -2.20 19.76 6.59
CA VAL A 104 -2.42 19.76 5.13
C VAL A 104 -1.80 21.00 4.46
N ALA A 105 -1.83 22.16 5.14
CA ALA A 105 -1.30 23.41 4.62
C ALA A 105 0.23 23.51 4.62
N THR A 106 0.96 22.70 5.38
CA THR A 106 2.41 22.90 5.59
C THR A 106 3.28 21.76 5.07
N ARG A 107 2.71 20.60 4.73
CA ARG A 107 3.52 19.41 4.37
C ARG A 107 4.32 19.60 3.09
N ALA A 108 3.71 20.16 2.05
CA ALA A 108 4.38 20.45 0.78
C ALA A 108 5.59 21.38 1.01
N ASP A 109 5.36 22.52 1.70
CA ASP A 109 6.42 23.47 2.04
C ASP A 109 7.58 22.85 2.84
N ILE A 110 7.29 21.90 3.74
CA ILE A 110 8.33 21.18 4.49
C ILE A 110 9.17 20.30 3.57
N ILE A 111 8.51 19.54 2.68
CA ILE A 111 9.20 18.67 1.71
C ILE A 111 10.08 19.53 0.78
N ASP A 112 9.55 20.64 0.27
CA ASP A 112 10.29 21.57 -0.58
C ASP A 112 11.50 22.16 0.12
N LYS A 113 11.38 22.50 1.42
CA LYS A 113 12.52 22.95 2.22
C LYS A 113 13.60 21.87 2.34
N LEU A 114 13.23 20.60 2.50
CA LEU A 114 14.20 19.49 2.58
C LEU A 114 14.97 19.30 1.26
N PHE A 115 14.30 19.48 0.11
CA PHE A 115 14.95 19.50 -1.20
C PHE A 115 15.88 20.71 -1.35
N ASN A 116 15.39 21.92 -1.03
CA ASN A 116 16.17 23.16 -1.14
C ASN A 116 17.40 23.17 -0.23
N MET A 117 17.31 22.53 0.94
CA MET A 117 18.45 22.34 1.84
C MET A 117 19.45 21.27 1.36
N ASN A 118 19.14 20.56 0.27
CA ASN A 118 19.89 19.41 -0.23
C ASN A 118 20.02 18.30 0.82
N ALA A 119 18.98 18.09 1.64
CA ALA A 119 18.90 16.99 2.60
C ALA A 119 18.34 15.72 1.95
N ILE A 120 17.44 15.90 0.98
CA ILE A 120 16.87 14.84 0.16
C ILE A 120 17.00 15.21 -1.32
N GLU A 121 17.02 14.21 -2.19
CA GLU A 121 17.08 14.36 -3.64
C GLU A 121 16.07 13.42 -4.33
N SER A 122 15.61 13.79 -5.52
CA SER A 122 14.79 12.93 -6.37
C SER A 122 15.70 12.21 -7.38
N ARG A 123 15.66 10.88 -7.39
CA ARG A 123 16.37 10.03 -8.33
C ARG A 123 15.40 9.00 -8.88
N ASP A 124 15.15 9.04 -10.18
CA ASP A 124 14.21 8.14 -10.88
C ASP A 124 12.79 8.18 -10.29
N GLY A 125 12.32 9.38 -9.89
CA GLY A 125 11.01 9.57 -9.26
C GLY A 125 10.93 9.10 -7.81
N LYS A 126 12.05 8.70 -7.20
CA LYS A 126 12.16 8.25 -5.81
C LYS A 126 12.99 9.24 -4.99
N ILE A 127 12.53 9.53 -3.79
CA ILE A 127 13.19 10.40 -2.81
C ILE A 127 14.26 9.59 -2.08
N LYS A 128 15.49 10.09 -2.09
CA LYS A 128 16.63 9.52 -1.37
C LYS A 128 17.28 10.55 -0.47
N VAL A 129 17.82 10.11 0.65
CA VAL A 129 18.59 10.96 1.56
C VAL A 129 19.99 11.19 0.97
N THR A 130 20.41 12.45 0.89
CA THR A 130 21.73 12.83 0.39
C THR A 130 22.81 12.61 1.44
N SER A 131 24.09 12.74 1.08
CA SER A 131 25.18 12.70 2.07
C SER A 131 25.03 13.80 3.13
N LYS A 132 24.58 15.01 2.74
CA LYS A 132 24.32 16.11 3.66
C LYS A 132 23.14 15.80 4.59
N GLY A 133 22.06 15.21 4.06
CA GLY A 133 20.92 14.77 4.87
C GLY A 133 21.31 13.73 5.92
N LYS A 134 22.17 12.76 5.54
CA LYS A 134 22.70 11.76 6.48
C LYS A 134 23.50 12.41 7.61
N GLN A 135 24.38 13.36 7.29
CA GLN A 135 25.16 14.09 8.30
C GLN A 135 24.25 14.87 9.27
N ILE A 136 23.19 15.51 8.76
CA ILE A 136 22.22 16.22 9.61
C ILE A 136 21.55 15.24 10.58
N LEU A 137 21.16 14.06 10.10
CA LEU A 137 20.55 13.03 10.95
C LEU A 137 21.52 12.46 11.99
N GLU A 138 22.80 12.30 11.66
CA GLU A 138 23.83 11.83 12.60
C GLU A 138 24.16 12.86 13.70
N LEU A 139 24.01 14.16 13.39
CA LEU A 139 24.24 15.25 14.34
C LEU A 139 23.02 15.57 15.21
N ALA A 140 21.83 15.12 14.80
CA ALA A 140 20.61 15.33 15.56
C ALA A 140 20.58 14.42 16.81
N PRO A 141 20.26 14.95 18.00
CA PRO A 141 20.26 14.20 19.25
C PRO A 141 19.12 13.17 19.37
#